data_AF-A0A060YY41-F1
#
_entry.id   AF-A0A060YY41-F1
#
_cell.length_a   1.000
_cell.length_b   1.000
_cell.length_c   1.000
_cell.angle_alpha   90.00
_cell.angle_beta   90.00
_cell.angle_gamma   90.00
#
_symmetry.space_group_name_H-M   'P 1'
#
loop_
_entity.id
_entity.type
_entity.pdbx_description
1 polymer ?
#
loop_
_entity_poly.entity_id
_entity_poly.type
_entity_poly.pdbx_seq_one_letter_code
_entity_poly.pdbx_strand_id
1 'polypeptide(L)'
;MPRHILTDLEIVGFIEIGDISSPPVMSRHLVLPIAVNKEVDDVGPGTTEEPEEETSANQQAGKIPNFCVLLHGSLKVEGMVALVQLGPEWYGMLYSQADSKKKSNLMMSLFEPGPEPLPWLGKVSQLGPISDAAENPYGEDDSKSPFPLQPKIKRSYAQNVTVWIKASGLQTDVQKILRNARKLPEKTQTFYKELNRLRKAALAFGFWELLKGVAELLERECTLLPDTAHPDAAFQLSHAAKQLKLASTGDSQYAAFDQNINPMHTDFSGGGAGM
;
A
#
# COMPACT_ATOMS: atom_id res chain seq x y z
N MET A 1 10.21 -3.78 -32.25
CA MET A 1 11.67 -3.94 -32.36
C MET A 1 12.22 -4.41 -31.03
N PRO A 2 13.22 -5.31 -31.00
CA PRO A 2 13.90 -5.68 -29.75
C PRO A 2 14.56 -4.44 -29.15
N ARG A 3 14.38 -4.23 -27.83
CA ARG A 3 15.09 -3.18 -27.08
C ARG A 3 16.39 -3.76 -26.54
N HIS A 4 17.48 -3.01 -26.70
CA HIS A 4 18.77 -3.32 -26.10
C HIS A 4 19.05 -2.30 -25.00
N ILE A 5 19.68 -2.75 -23.92
CA ILE A 5 20.15 -1.84 -22.87
C ILE A 5 21.26 -0.95 -23.44
N LEU A 6 21.41 0.26 -22.88
CA LEU A 6 22.54 1.13 -23.17
C LEU A 6 23.85 0.46 -22.78
N THR A 7 24.91 0.76 -23.52
CA THR A 7 26.28 0.32 -23.20
C THR A 7 26.79 1.03 -21.95
N ASP A 8 26.49 2.32 -21.84
CA ASP A 8 26.81 3.13 -20.67
C ASP A 8 25.68 3.02 -19.65
N LEU A 9 25.97 2.41 -18.51
CA LEU A 9 25.02 2.20 -17.42
C LEU A 9 25.16 3.31 -16.38
N GLU A 10 24.38 4.37 -16.57
CA GLU A 10 24.39 5.52 -15.66
C GLU A 10 23.57 5.24 -14.39
N ILE A 11 24.21 5.39 -13.22
CA ILE A 11 23.53 5.36 -11.93
C ILE A 11 22.90 6.73 -11.70
N VAL A 12 21.58 6.77 -11.51
CA VAL A 12 20.78 8.00 -11.40
C VAL A 12 20.29 8.30 -9.98
N GLY A 13 20.51 7.39 -9.03
CA GLY A 13 20.13 7.59 -7.63
C GLY A 13 20.25 6.32 -6.81
N PHE A 14 20.00 6.44 -5.50
CA PHE A 14 20.00 5.34 -4.55
C PHE A 14 18.66 5.33 -3.80
N ILE A 15 18.15 4.14 -3.50
CA ILE A 15 16.89 3.92 -2.77
C ILE A 15 17.13 2.81 -1.75
N GLU A 16 16.51 2.94 -0.57
CA GLU A 16 16.55 1.87 0.44
C GLU A 16 15.95 0.57 -0.09
N ILE A 17 16.49 -0.57 0.36
CA ILE A 17 15.95 -1.88 0.01
C ILE A 17 14.52 -2.07 0.53
N GLY A 18 14.15 -1.38 1.62
CA GLY A 18 12.79 -1.35 2.15
C GLY A 18 11.80 -0.67 1.19
N ASP A 19 12.21 0.47 0.63
CA ASP A 19 11.39 1.29 -0.28
C ASP A 19 11.24 0.68 -1.67
N ILE A 20 12.31 0.10 -2.22
CA ILE A 20 12.23 -0.63 -3.50
C ILE A 20 11.38 -1.91 -3.36
N SER A 21 11.36 -2.49 -2.16
CA SER A 21 10.63 -3.71 -1.82
C SER A 21 11.11 -4.93 -2.64
N SER A 22 10.19 -5.68 -3.24
CA SER A 22 10.48 -6.81 -4.12
C SER A 22 9.87 -6.56 -5.50
N PRO A 23 10.49 -5.70 -6.33
CA PRO A 23 9.91 -5.29 -7.59
C PRO A 23 9.83 -6.45 -8.58
N PRO A 24 8.80 -6.50 -9.45
CA PRO A 24 8.81 -7.38 -10.61
C PRO A 24 9.92 -6.94 -11.57
N VAL A 25 10.71 -7.91 -12.03
CA VAL A 25 11.87 -7.66 -12.90
C VAL A 25 11.82 -8.62 -14.08
N MET A 26 12.23 -8.16 -15.26
CA MET A 26 12.23 -8.96 -16.48
C MET A 26 13.31 -10.04 -16.45
N SER A 27 14.49 -9.69 -15.95
CA SER A 27 15.66 -10.56 -15.88
C SER A 27 16.67 -10.03 -14.86
N ARG A 28 17.61 -10.90 -14.47
CA ARG A 28 18.68 -10.61 -13.51
C ARG A 28 20.02 -11.01 -14.11
N HIS A 29 21.03 -10.18 -13.92
CA HIS A 29 22.35 -10.32 -14.54
C HIS A 29 23.44 -10.09 -13.48
N LEU A 30 24.53 -10.83 -13.56
CA LEU A 30 25.73 -10.55 -12.76
C LEU A 30 26.48 -9.37 -13.38
N VAL A 31 26.96 -8.47 -12.53
CA VAL A 31 27.79 -7.34 -12.95
C VAL A 31 29.18 -7.54 -12.38
N LEU A 32 30.13 -7.86 -13.27
CA LEU A 32 31.50 -8.18 -12.92
C LEU A 32 32.43 -7.19 -13.60
N PRO A 33 33.43 -6.66 -12.89
CA PRO A 33 34.46 -5.85 -13.54
C PRO A 33 35.31 -6.71 -14.46
N ILE A 34 35.62 -6.18 -15.64
CA ILE A 34 36.53 -6.79 -16.61
C ILE A 34 37.78 -5.92 -16.66
N ALA A 35 38.97 -6.53 -16.63
CA ALA A 35 40.22 -5.80 -16.84
C ALA A 35 40.34 -5.48 -18.34
N VAL A 36 40.14 -4.21 -18.70
CA VAL A 36 40.24 -3.77 -20.10
C VAL A 36 41.69 -3.33 -20.37
N ASN A 37 42.45 -4.17 -21.07
CA ASN A 37 43.75 -3.79 -21.61
C ASN A 37 43.53 -3.07 -22.94
N LYS A 38 43.72 -1.74 -22.96
CA LYS A 38 43.48 -0.87 -24.13
C LYS A 38 44.30 -1.21 -25.39
N GLU A 39 45.28 -2.12 -25.31
CA GLU A 39 46.15 -2.47 -26.45
C GLU A 39 45.72 -3.76 -27.17
N VAL A 40 44.74 -4.53 -26.66
CA VAL A 40 44.41 -5.87 -27.20
C VAL A 40 43.09 -5.91 -28.00
N ASP A 41 42.20 -4.93 -27.84
CA ASP A 41 40.86 -4.98 -28.46
C ASP A 41 40.80 -4.53 -29.94
N ASP A 42 41.92 -4.15 -30.57
CA ASP A 42 41.98 -3.84 -32.02
C ASP A 42 42.48 -5.03 -32.89
N VAL A 43 42.67 -6.21 -32.30
CA VAL A 43 43.02 -7.43 -33.03
C VAL A 43 42.00 -8.51 -32.71
N GLY A 44 41.26 -8.94 -33.74
CA GLY A 44 40.19 -9.93 -33.64
C GLY A 44 40.58 -11.25 -32.97
N PRO A 45 39.60 -12.11 -32.64
CA PRO A 45 39.81 -13.28 -31.80
C PRO A 45 40.70 -14.29 -32.53
N GLY A 46 41.98 -14.32 -32.20
CA GLY A 46 42.90 -15.18 -32.93
C GLY A 46 44.36 -15.08 -32.54
N THR A 47 44.69 -15.30 -31.27
CA THR A 47 45.94 -16.00 -30.90
C THR A 47 45.83 -16.55 -29.48
N THR A 48 46.02 -17.86 -29.36
CA THR A 48 46.24 -18.60 -28.11
C THR A 48 47.58 -18.20 -27.53
N GLU A 49 47.57 -17.41 -26.45
CA GLU A 49 48.74 -17.20 -25.59
C GLU A 49 48.57 -17.96 -24.25
N GLU A 50 49.70 -18.36 -23.69
CA GLU A 50 49.87 -19.43 -22.70
C GLU A 50 49.26 -19.10 -21.30
N PRO A 51 48.88 -20.13 -20.50
CA PRO A 51 48.14 -19.94 -19.25
C PRO A 51 48.93 -19.32 -18.07
N GLU A 52 50.21 -18.98 -18.22
CA GLU A 52 51.01 -18.39 -17.14
C GLU A 52 50.85 -16.86 -17.00
N GLU A 53 50.55 -16.15 -18.10
CA GLU A 53 50.38 -14.69 -18.09
C GLU A 53 49.02 -14.24 -17.51
N GLU A 54 47.95 -15.02 -17.69
CA GLU A 54 46.61 -14.71 -17.16
C GLU A 54 46.58 -14.64 -15.62
N THR A 55 47.33 -15.50 -14.93
CA THR A 55 47.44 -15.47 -13.46
C THR A 55 48.12 -14.22 -12.93
N SER A 56 49.12 -13.72 -13.66
CA SER A 56 49.87 -12.52 -13.30
C SER A 56 49.07 -11.26 -13.56
N ALA A 57 48.35 -11.21 -14.69
CA ALA A 57 47.46 -10.11 -15.06
C ALA A 57 46.26 -9.99 -14.10
N ASN A 58 45.61 -11.11 -13.72
CA ASN A 58 44.52 -11.10 -12.74
C ASN A 58 44.98 -10.69 -11.33
N GLN A 59 46.19 -11.08 -10.92
CA GLN A 59 46.76 -10.65 -9.63
C GLN A 59 47.12 -9.17 -9.61
N GLN A 60 47.52 -8.59 -10.75
CA GLN A 60 47.79 -7.16 -10.87
C GLN A 60 46.48 -6.36 -10.93
N ALA A 61 45.49 -6.81 -11.72
CA ALA A 61 44.16 -6.22 -11.77
C ALA A 61 43.44 -6.26 -10.40
N GLY A 62 43.62 -7.33 -9.63
CA GLY A 62 43.07 -7.45 -8.27
C GLY A 62 43.64 -6.47 -7.24
N LYS A 63 44.76 -5.80 -7.53
CA LYS A 63 45.34 -4.74 -6.69
C LYS A 63 44.86 -3.34 -7.07
N ILE A 64 44.22 -3.20 -8.24
CA ILE A 64 43.69 -1.92 -8.72
C ILE A 64 42.31 -1.70 -8.09
N PRO A 65 42.07 -0.55 -7.43
CA PRO A 65 40.75 -0.23 -6.88
C PRO A 65 39.68 -0.27 -7.98
N ASN A 66 38.61 -1.01 -7.73
CA ASN A 66 37.53 -1.18 -8.69
C ASN A 66 36.19 -0.68 -8.13
N PHE A 67 35.49 0.15 -8.93
CA PHE A 67 34.22 0.74 -8.53
C PHE A 67 33.13 -0.31 -8.26
N CYS A 68 33.08 -1.42 -9.00
CA CYS A 68 32.10 -2.48 -8.75
C CYS A 68 32.26 -3.11 -7.37
N VAL A 69 33.50 -3.21 -6.86
CA VAL A 69 33.80 -3.74 -5.53
C VAL A 69 33.34 -2.78 -4.45
N LEU A 70 33.64 -1.48 -4.61
CA LEU A 70 33.19 -0.43 -3.69
C LEU A 70 31.67 -0.35 -3.65
N LEU A 71 31.03 -0.22 -4.81
CA LEU A 71 29.58 -0.10 -4.95
C LEU A 71 28.85 -1.31 -4.33
N HIS A 72 29.28 -2.53 -4.64
CA HIS A 72 28.71 -3.73 -4.02
C HIS A 72 28.82 -3.72 -2.49
N GLY A 73 30.00 -3.36 -1.97
CA GLY A 73 30.24 -3.28 -0.53
C GLY A 73 29.31 -2.28 0.14
N SER A 74 29.23 -1.06 -0.39
CA SER A 74 28.36 0.01 0.13
C SER A 74 26.87 -0.36 0.05
N LEU A 75 26.38 -0.83 -1.09
CA LEU A 75 24.97 -1.24 -1.25
C LEU A 75 24.57 -2.33 -0.25
N LYS A 76 25.49 -3.27 0.02
CA LYS A 76 25.26 -4.34 1.00
C LYS A 76 25.20 -3.83 2.44
N VAL A 77 26.14 -2.96 2.82
CA VAL A 77 26.25 -2.45 4.20
C VAL A 77 25.11 -1.50 4.52
N GLU A 78 24.82 -0.58 3.59
CA GLU A 78 23.77 0.42 3.76
C GLU A 78 22.36 -0.13 3.49
N GLY A 79 22.24 -1.35 2.99
CA GLY A 79 20.92 -1.92 2.65
C GLY A 79 20.21 -1.11 1.57
N MET A 80 20.93 -0.67 0.55
CA MET A 80 20.42 0.17 -0.54
C MET A 80 20.52 -0.54 -1.89
N VAL A 81 19.79 0.01 -2.87
CA VAL A 81 19.93 -0.30 -4.29
C VAL A 81 20.29 0.97 -5.06
N ALA A 82 21.03 0.83 -6.16
CA ALA A 82 21.32 1.92 -7.08
C ALA A 82 20.40 1.84 -8.29
N LEU A 83 19.64 2.89 -8.58
CA LEU A 83 18.83 2.99 -9.80
C LEU A 83 19.74 3.25 -11.00
N VAL A 84 19.49 2.53 -12.09
CA VAL A 84 20.30 2.62 -13.31
C VAL A 84 19.42 2.93 -14.51
N GLN A 85 19.86 3.85 -15.36
CA GLN A 85 19.22 4.11 -16.64
C GLN A 85 19.68 3.10 -17.69
N LEU A 86 18.73 2.33 -18.22
CA LEU A 86 18.95 1.30 -19.24
C LEU A 86 18.63 1.78 -20.65
N GLY A 87 17.89 2.88 -20.77
CA GLY A 87 17.44 3.46 -22.03
C GLY A 87 16.40 4.57 -21.81
N PRO A 88 15.85 5.15 -22.88
CA PRO A 88 14.76 6.11 -22.78
C PRO A 88 13.53 5.48 -22.12
N GLU A 89 13.08 6.06 -21.00
CA GLU A 89 12.01 5.53 -20.15
C GLU A 89 12.22 4.04 -19.80
N TRP A 90 13.47 3.64 -19.54
CA TRP A 90 13.77 2.28 -19.13
C TRP A 90 14.85 2.27 -18.06
N TYR A 91 14.54 1.64 -16.95
CA TYR A 91 15.36 1.67 -15.74
C TYR A 91 15.52 0.27 -15.15
N GLY A 92 16.56 0.11 -14.34
CA GLY A 92 16.82 -1.08 -13.56
C GLY A 92 17.39 -0.71 -12.20
N MET A 93 17.85 -1.72 -11.48
CA MET A 93 18.54 -1.53 -10.21
C MET A 93 19.77 -2.43 -10.11
N LEU A 94 20.84 -1.88 -9.55
CA LEU A 94 22.01 -2.59 -9.06
C LEU A 94 21.85 -2.82 -7.56
N TYR A 95 22.16 -4.03 -7.12
CA TYR A 95 22.04 -4.41 -5.72
C TYR A 95 23.00 -5.54 -5.38
N SER A 96 23.34 -5.65 -4.10
CA SER A 96 24.09 -6.80 -3.58
C SER A 96 23.14 -7.98 -3.39
N GLN A 97 23.38 -9.08 -4.08
CA GLN A 97 22.69 -10.35 -3.82
C GLN A 97 23.62 -11.30 -3.08
N ALA A 98 23.17 -11.80 -1.93
CA ALA A 98 23.81 -12.93 -1.27
C ALA A 98 23.28 -14.24 -1.90
N ASP A 99 24.20 -15.00 -2.49
CA ASP A 99 23.93 -16.36 -3.00
C ASP A 99 24.07 -17.38 -1.85
N SER A 100 24.93 -17.07 -0.87
CA SER A 100 25.09 -17.83 0.37
C SER A 100 25.54 -16.92 1.51
N LYS A 101 25.68 -17.48 2.72
CA LYS A 101 26.26 -16.77 3.88
C LYS A 101 27.69 -16.24 3.63
N LYS A 102 28.42 -16.78 2.64
CA LYS A 102 29.83 -16.44 2.37
C LYS A 102 30.07 -15.69 1.06
N LYS A 103 29.14 -15.73 0.11
CA LYS A 103 29.32 -15.15 -1.22
C LYS A 103 28.17 -14.19 -1.55
N SER A 104 28.52 -12.93 -1.80
CA SER A 104 27.61 -11.96 -2.40
C SER A 104 28.29 -11.31 -3.60
N ASN A 105 27.51 -10.99 -4.62
CA ASN A 105 27.97 -10.32 -5.84
C ASN A 105 27.06 -9.15 -6.17
N LEU A 106 27.58 -8.22 -6.97
CA LEU A 106 26.78 -7.19 -7.60
C LEU A 106 25.89 -7.81 -8.68
N MET A 107 24.60 -7.55 -8.60
CA MET A 107 23.61 -7.97 -9.59
C MET A 107 22.84 -6.77 -10.11
N MET A 108 22.42 -6.87 -11.37
CA MET A 108 21.51 -5.93 -12.01
C MET A 108 20.18 -6.61 -12.30
N SER A 109 19.08 -5.96 -11.96
CA SER A 109 17.73 -6.34 -12.38
C SER A 109 17.16 -5.30 -13.32
N LEU A 110 16.48 -5.73 -14.38
CA LEU A 110 15.83 -4.83 -15.34
C LEU A 110 14.34 -4.71 -15.00
N PHE A 111 13.81 -3.50 -14.86
CA PHE A 111 12.37 -3.29 -14.75
C PHE A 111 11.70 -3.38 -16.12
N GLU A 112 10.37 -3.46 -16.10
CA GLU A 112 9.58 -3.33 -17.32
C GLU A 112 9.83 -1.94 -17.95
N PRO A 113 10.00 -1.82 -19.28
CA PRO A 113 10.17 -0.52 -19.91
C PRO A 113 8.90 0.33 -19.78
N GLY A 114 9.08 1.58 -19.39
CA GLY A 114 8.00 2.55 -19.21
C GLY A 114 8.35 3.61 -18.14
N PRO A 115 7.54 4.67 -18.05
CA PRO A 115 7.78 5.78 -17.12
C PRO A 115 7.51 5.44 -15.65
N GLU A 116 6.58 4.52 -15.39
CA GLU A 116 6.13 4.11 -14.04
C GLU A 116 6.19 2.59 -13.86
N PRO A 117 7.39 1.97 -13.91
CA PRO A 117 7.51 0.52 -13.76
C PRO A 117 7.04 0.04 -12.38
N LEU A 118 7.21 0.88 -11.35
CA LEU A 118 6.91 0.58 -9.95
C LEU A 118 5.92 1.63 -9.41
N PRO A 119 4.62 1.32 -9.27
CA PRO A 119 3.61 2.31 -8.86
C PRO A 119 3.87 2.95 -7.50
N TRP A 120 4.57 2.26 -6.60
CA TRP A 120 4.92 2.78 -5.28
C TRP A 120 6.11 3.74 -5.28
N LEU A 121 6.88 3.81 -6.36
CA LEU A 121 7.89 4.87 -6.58
C LEU A 121 7.38 5.98 -7.50
N GLY A 122 6.34 5.71 -8.29
CA GLY A 122 5.79 6.67 -9.25
C GLY A 122 6.65 6.77 -10.51
N LYS A 123 6.68 7.97 -11.11
CA LYS A 123 7.47 8.23 -12.32
C LYS A 123 8.94 8.31 -11.96
N VAL A 124 9.76 7.42 -12.52
CA VAL A 124 11.21 7.40 -12.24
C VAL A 124 11.85 8.74 -12.65
N SER A 125 11.37 9.36 -13.72
CA SER A 125 11.84 10.67 -14.18
C SER A 125 11.48 11.85 -13.25
N GLN A 126 10.65 11.63 -12.24
CA GLN A 126 10.26 12.63 -11.22
C GLN A 126 10.93 12.36 -9.87
N LEU A 127 11.75 11.31 -9.77
CA LEU A 127 12.60 11.09 -8.62
C LEU A 127 13.75 12.10 -8.69
N GLY A 128 13.81 12.99 -7.71
CA GLY A 128 14.82 14.03 -7.60
C GLY A 128 15.74 13.79 -6.39
N PRO A 129 16.87 14.51 -6.32
CA PRO A 129 17.75 14.46 -5.16
C PRO A 129 17.05 15.08 -3.94
N ILE A 130 17.34 14.56 -2.75
CA ILE A 130 16.80 15.09 -1.49
C ILE A 130 17.19 16.55 -1.23
N SER A 131 18.26 17.04 -1.85
CA SER A 131 18.73 18.44 -1.76
C SER A 131 17.74 19.45 -2.34
N ASP A 132 16.88 19.02 -3.27
CA ASP A 132 15.92 19.89 -3.94
C ASP A 132 14.59 19.95 -3.18
N ALA A 133 14.41 19.07 -2.17
CA ALA A 133 13.25 19.08 -1.31
C ALA A 133 13.37 20.17 -0.22
N ALA A 134 12.24 20.75 0.19
CA ALA A 134 12.23 21.76 1.24
C ALA A 134 12.64 21.19 2.62
N GLU A 135 12.35 19.92 2.85
CA GLU A 135 12.70 19.16 4.05
C GLU A 135 13.16 17.76 3.61
N ASN A 136 14.07 17.13 4.38
CA ASN A 136 14.51 15.78 4.09
C ASN A 136 13.31 14.79 4.22
N PRO A 137 12.87 14.14 3.14
CA PRO A 137 11.70 13.25 3.20
C PRO A 137 11.93 12.00 4.05
N TYR A 138 13.19 11.64 4.31
CA TYR A 138 13.57 10.54 5.19
C TYR A 138 13.61 10.95 6.69
N GLY A 139 13.45 12.24 6.98
CA GLY A 139 13.64 12.80 8.31
C GLY A 139 15.11 13.01 8.67
N GLU A 140 15.37 13.82 9.70
CA GLU A 140 16.73 14.11 10.19
C GLU A 140 17.43 12.88 10.78
N ASP A 141 16.64 11.91 11.24
CA ASP A 141 17.07 10.68 11.92
C ASP A 141 16.79 9.41 11.10
N ASP A 142 16.46 9.56 9.82
CA ASP A 142 16.15 8.45 8.91
C ASP A 142 14.98 7.56 9.38
N SER A 143 14.04 8.16 10.14
CA SER A 143 12.90 7.45 10.73
C SER A 143 11.66 7.41 9.84
N LYS A 144 11.70 8.07 8.67
CA LYS A 144 10.58 8.21 7.74
C LYS A 144 11.01 7.80 6.35
N SER A 145 10.03 7.64 5.47
CA SER A 145 10.27 7.47 4.05
C SER A 145 9.17 8.16 3.25
N PRO A 146 9.49 8.77 2.09
CA PRO A 146 8.49 9.25 1.13
C PRO A 146 7.73 8.11 0.44
N PHE A 147 8.19 6.87 0.59
CA PHE A 147 7.63 5.67 -0.01
C PHE A 147 6.93 4.78 1.03
N PRO A 148 5.98 3.93 0.61
CA PRO A 148 5.43 3.81 -0.73
C PRO A 148 4.44 4.94 -1.08
N LEU A 149 4.44 5.36 -2.35
CA LEU A 149 3.39 6.23 -2.87
C LEU A 149 2.04 5.51 -2.84
N GLN A 150 1.06 6.13 -2.19
CA GLN A 150 -0.27 5.56 -2.10
C GLN A 150 -1.05 5.80 -3.39
N PRO A 151 -1.82 4.81 -3.88
CA PRO A 151 -2.69 5.01 -5.03
C PRO A 151 -3.77 6.05 -4.71
N LYS A 152 -4.09 6.92 -5.68
CA LYS A 152 -5.14 7.96 -5.54
C LYS A 152 -6.48 7.41 -5.08
N ILE A 153 -6.83 6.20 -5.52
CA ILE A 153 -8.06 5.49 -5.15
C ILE A 153 -7.69 4.23 -4.37
N LYS A 154 -8.22 4.13 -3.15
CA LYS A 154 -8.07 2.95 -2.30
C LYS A 154 -8.71 1.73 -2.97
N ARG A 155 -8.05 0.59 -2.82
CA ARG A 155 -8.60 -0.69 -3.30
C ARG A 155 -9.72 -1.17 -2.39
N SER A 156 -10.56 -2.09 -2.89
CA SER A 156 -11.72 -2.61 -2.17
C SER A 156 -11.40 -3.23 -0.81
N TYR A 157 -10.22 -3.85 -0.66
CA TYR A 157 -9.76 -4.43 0.61
C TYR A 157 -9.17 -3.39 1.58
N ALA A 158 -8.83 -2.19 1.10
CA ALA A 158 -8.29 -1.08 1.89
C ALA A 158 -9.35 0.00 2.15
N GLN A 159 -10.62 -0.28 1.84
CA GLN A 159 -11.75 0.60 2.05
C GLN A 159 -12.96 -0.22 2.50
N ASN A 160 -13.90 0.42 3.19
CA ASN A 160 -15.15 -0.24 3.55
C ASN A 160 -16.02 -0.41 2.30
N VAL A 161 -16.22 -1.66 1.88
CA VAL A 161 -17.13 -2.05 0.80
C VAL A 161 -18.20 -3.00 1.33
N THR A 162 -19.39 -2.96 0.75
CA THR A 162 -20.51 -3.82 1.16
C THR A 162 -20.76 -4.88 0.09
N VAL A 163 -20.77 -6.16 0.49
CA VAL A 163 -20.95 -7.31 -0.40
C VAL A 163 -21.94 -8.29 0.21
N TRP A 164 -23.14 -8.40 -0.38
CA TRP A 164 -24.23 -9.25 0.13
C TRP A 164 -24.63 -10.38 -0.84
N ILE A 165 -23.72 -10.78 -1.74
CA ILE A 165 -23.94 -11.93 -2.63
C ILE A 165 -24.09 -13.22 -1.82
N LYS A 166 -23.33 -13.36 -0.72
CA LYS A 166 -23.43 -14.49 0.21
C LYS A 166 -24.19 -14.06 1.46
N ALA A 167 -25.07 -14.94 1.96
CA ALA A 167 -25.86 -14.69 3.17
C ALA A 167 -24.99 -14.33 4.39
N SER A 168 -23.81 -14.95 4.53
CA SER A 168 -22.89 -14.67 5.64
C SER A 168 -22.39 -13.22 5.69
N GLY A 169 -22.21 -12.56 4.54
CA GLY A 169 -21.80 -11.16 4.47
C GLY A 169 -22.89 -10.25 5.03
N LEU A 170 -24.13 -10.45 4.60
CA LEU A 170 -25.29 -9.73 5.11
C LEU A 170 -25.50 -9.96 6.62
N GLN A 171 -25.45 -11.22 7.05
CA GLN A 171 -25.57 -11.58 8.47
C GLN A 171 -24.49 -10.89 9.32
N THR A 172 -23.25 -10.82 8.83
CA THR A 172 -22.14 -10.16 9.54
C THR A 172 -22.41 -8.66 9.75
N ASP A 173 -22.90 -7.96 8.72
CA ASP A 173 -23.23 -6.54 8.81
C ASP A 173 -24.38 -6.28 9.79
N VAL A 174 -25.47 -7.07 9.71
CA VAL A 174 -26.60 -6.96 10.64
C VAL A 174 -26.15 -7.26 12.07
N GLN A 175 -25.39 -8.34 12.29
CA GLN A 175 -24.85 -8.68 13.62
C GLN A 175 -23.91 -7.61 14.17
N LYS A 176 -23.16 -6.91 13.33
CA LYS A 176 -22.34 -5.77 13.77
C LYS A 176 -23.20 -4.61 14.26
N ILE A 177 -24.31 -4.31 13.58
CA ILE A 177 -25.28 -3.31 14.05
C ILE A 177 -25.90 -3.74 15.39
N LEU A 178 -26.40 -4.97 15.49
CA LEU A 178 -27.03 -5.48 16.72
C LEU A 178 -26.09 -5.50 17.93
N ARG A 179 -24.81 -5.85 17.73
CA ARG A 179 -23.79 -5.78 18.80
C ARG A 179 -23.56 -4.36 19.31
N ASN A 180 -23.62 -3.36 18.43
CA ASN A 180 -23.48 -1.96 18.84
C ASN A 180 -24.78 -1.42 19.46
N ALA A 181 -25.94 -1.85 18.98
CA ALA A 181 -27.26 -1.53 19.52
C ALA A 181 -27.38 -1.87 21.01
N ARG A 182 -26.90 -3.05 21.42
CA ARG A 182 -26.91 -3.49 22.84
C ARG A 182 -25.94 -2.74 23.75
N LYS A 183 -25.10 -1.86 23.19
CA LYS A 183 -24.10 -1.07 23.91
C LYS A 183 -24.39 0.43 23.83
N LEU A 184 -25.64 0.81 23.62
CA LEU A 184 -26.06 2.19 23.65
C LEU A 184 -26.20 2.66 25.11
N PRO A 185 -25.82 3.90 25.44
CA PRO A 185 -25.35 4.98 24.55
C PRO A 185 -23.84 4.95 24.19
N GLU A 186 -23.03 4.09 24.81
CA GLU A 186 -21.56 4.08 24.66
C GLU A 186 -21.08 3.95 23.21
N LYS A 187 -21.80 3.19 22.38
CA LYS A 187 -21.45 2.95 20.96
C LYS A 187 -22.35 3.68 19.96
N THR A 188 -22.98 4.78 20.36
CA THR A 188 -23.90 5.56 19.51
C THR A 188 -23.29 5.92 18.16
N GLN A 189 -22.09 6.52 18.12
CA GLN A 189 -21.46 6.93 16.87
C GLN A 189 -21.20 5.74 15.92
N THR A 190 -20.69 4.64 16.45
CA THR A 190 -20.41 3.43 15.65
C THR A 190 -21.71 2.77 15.20
N PHE A 191 -22.73 2.70 16.06
CA PHE A 191 -24.06 2.17 15.72
C PHE A 191 -24.65 2.90 14.51
N TYR A 192 -24.75 4.24 14.56
CA TYR A 192 -25.30 5.03 13.47
C TYR A 192 -24.43 5.01 12.20
N LYS A 193 -23.10 4.91 12.34
CA LYS A 193 -22.20 4.74 11.17
C LYS A 193 -22.47 3.43 10.44
N GLU A 194 -22.61 2.32 11.17
CA GLU A 194 -22.90 1.00 10.59
C GLU A 194 -24.32 0.93 10.03
N LEU A 195 -25.30 1.51 10.73
CA LEU A 195 -26.69 1.61 10.28
C LEU A 195 -26.79 2.38 8.96
N ASN A 196 -26.14 3.55 8.86
CA ASN A 196 -26.13 4.34 7.63
C ASN A 196 -25.37 3.64 6.50
N ARG A 197 -24.31 2.86 6.80
CA ARG A 197 -23.64 2.03 5.78
C ARG A 197 -24.61 1.01 5.20
N LEU A 198 -25.31 0.26 6.06
CA LEU A 198 -26.31 -0.71 5.62
C LEU A 198 -27.43 -0.02 4.84
N ARG A 199 -27.93 1.13 5.34
CA ARG A 199 -28.97 1.91 4.67
C ARG A 199 -28.55 2.28 3.24
N LYS A 200 -27.41 2.95 3.09
CA LYS A 200 -26.91 3.39 1.77
C LYS A 200 -26.70 2.22 0.81
N ALA A 201 -26.16 1.11 1.29
CA ALA A 201 -25.97 -0.08 0.47
C ALA A 201 -27.31 -0.70 0.03
N ALA A 202 -28.28 -0.83 0.93
CA ALA A 202 -29.60 -1.35 0.60
C ALA A 202 -30.34 -0.47 -0.41
N LEU A 203 -30.26 0.87 -0.26
CA LEU A 203 -30.82 1.82 -1.23
C LEU A 203 -30.16 1.67 -2.60
N ALA A 204 -28.83 1.60 -2.66
CA ALA A 204 -28.08 1.45 -3.90
C ALA A 204 -28.37 0.12 -4.62
N PHE A 205 -28.60 -0.96 -3.87
CA PHE A 205 -28.97 -2.26 -4.42
C PHE A 205 -30.46 -2.41 -4.71
N GLY A 206 -31.31 -1.45 -4.31
CA GLY A 206 -32.76 -1.58 -4.39
C GLY A 206 -33.33 -2.66 -3.45
N PHE A 207 -32.63 -3.00 -2.37
CA PHE A 207 -33.01 -4.06 -1.44
C PHE A 207 -33.82 -3.50 -0.25
N TRP A 208 -34.98 -2.92 -0.54
CA TRP A 208 -35.82 -2.19 0.44
C TRP A 208 -36.37 -3.08 1.56
N GLU A 209 -36.67 -4.34 1.27
CA GLU A 209 -37.16 -5.32 2.26
C GLU A 209 -36.15 -5.57 3.37
N LEU A 210 -34.84 -5.44 3.09
CA LEU A 210 -33.82 -5.52 4.13
C LEU A 210 -33.95 -4.39 5.16
N LEU A 211 -34.29 -3.18 4.72
CA LEU A 211 -34.48 -2.04 5.62
C LEU A 211 -35.66 -2.27 6.56
N LYS A 212 -36.75 -2.84 6.05
CA LYS A 212 -37.91 -3.24 6.87
C LYS A 212 -37.52 -4.31 7.90
N GLY A 213 -36.87 -5.37 7.45
CA GLY A 213 -36.44 -6.46 8.33
C GLY A 213 -35.46 -6.02 9.41
N VAL A 214 -34.50 -5.15 9.09
CA VAL A 214 -33.57 -4.60 10.10
C VAL A 214 -34.30 -3.68 11.07
N ALA A 215 -35.29 -2.90 10.63
CA ALA A 215 -36.09 -2.07 11.52
C ALA A 215 -36.88 -2.90 12.54
N GLU A 216 -37.51 -3.99 12.09
CA GLU A 216 -38.22 -4.94 12.97
C GLU A 216 -37.27 -5.60 13.97
N LEU A 217 -36.04 -5.93 13.56
CA LEU A 217 -35.01 -6.43 14.47
C LEU A 217 -34.63 -5.39 15.54
N LEU A 218 -34.50 -4.11 15.18
CA LEU A 218 -34.19 -3.05 16.13
C LEU A 218 -35.35 -2.81 17.11
N GLU A 219 -36.61 -2.87 16.65
CA GLU A 219 -37.78 -2.82 17.52
C GLU A 219 -37.80 -3.98 18.51
N ARG A 220 -37.53 -5.20 18.02
CA ARG A 220 -37.39 -6.38 18.88
C ARG A 220 -36.28 -6.20 19.92
N GLU A 221 -35.10 -5.74 19.53
CA GLU A 221 -34.00 -5.50 20.48
C GLU A 221 -34.35 -4.42 21.50
N CYS A 222 -35.11 -3.39 21.11
CA CYS A 222 -35.62 -2.39 22.05
C CYS A 222 -36.52 -3.01 23.13
N THR A 223 -37.38 -3.98 22.76
CA THR A 223 -38.23 -4.69 23.71
C THR A 223 -37.48 -5.70 24.60
N LEU A 224 -36.28 -6.12 24.18
CA LEU A 224 -35.43 -7.09 24.87
C LEU A 224 -34.31 -6.42 25.67
N LEU A 225 -34.33 -5.10 25.81
CA LEU A 225 -33.38 -4.39 26.66
C LEU A 225 -33.53 -4.87 28.11
N PRO A 226 -32.42 -5.18 28.80
CA PRO A 226 -32.47 -5.52 30.22
C PRO A 226 -32.89 -4.30 31.06
N ASP A 227 -33.46 -4.53 32.24
CA ASP A 227 -33.88 -3.45 33.16
C ASP A 227 -32.71 -2.54 33.61
N THR A 228 -31.47 -3.02 33.47
CA THR A 228 -30.24 -2.28 33.76
C THR A 228 -29.74 -1.43 32.57
N ALA A 229 -30.42 -1.48 31.42
CA ALA A 229 -30.04 -0.70 30.26
C ALA A 229 -30.27 0.80 30.48
N HIS A 230 -29.38 1.62 29.91
CA HIS A 230 -29.52 3.06 29.97
C HIS A 230 -30.78 3.52 29.20
N PRO A 231 -31.58 4.46 29.73
CA PRO A 231 -32.86 4.85 29.11
C PRO A 231 -32.71 5.38 27.67
N ASP A 232 -31.59 6.07 27.37
CA ASP A 232 -31.28 6.53 26.01
C ASP A 232 -31.25 5.40 24.96
N ALA A 233 -30.89 4.17 25.34
CA ALA A 233 -30.84 3.04 24.41
C ALA A 233 -32.19 2.79 23.75
N ALA A 234 -33.29 2.84 24.51
CA ALA A 234 -34.64 2.63 23.98
C ALA A 234 -35.05 3.74 23.00
N PHE A 235 -34.73 5.00 23.32
CA PHE A 235 -35.00 6.15 22.43
C PHE A 235 -34.23 6.04 21.12
N GLN A 236 -32.93 5.74 21.17
CA GLN A 236 -32.09 5.62 19.99
C GLN A 236 -32.52 4.43 19.09
N LEU A 237 -32.86 3.27 19.67
CA LEU A 237 -33.31 2.10 18.91
C LEU A 237 -34.65 2.35 18.22
N SER A 238 -35.62 2.90 18.96
CA SER A 238 -36.95 3.24 18.43
C SER A 238 -36.86 4.27 17.31
N HIS A 239 -36.03 5.30 17.49
CA HIS A 239 -35.76 6.31 16.47
C HIS A 239 -35.13 5.69 15.22
N ALA A 240 -34.04 4.93 15.39
CA ALA A 240 -33.35 4.26 14.28
C ALA A 240 -34.29 3.34 13.48
N ALA A 241 -35.11 2.54 14.16
CA ALA A 241 -36.08 1.66 13.50
C ALA A 241 -37.12 2.45 12.69
N LYS A 242 -37.71 3.49 13.28
CA LYS A 242 -38.69 4.35 12.60
C LYS A 242 -38.10 4.99 11.35
N GLN A 243 -36.89 5.54 11.46
CA GLN A 243 -36.20 6.17 10.34
C GLN A 243 -35.85 5.18 9.22
N LEU A 244 -35.50 3.95 9.58
CA LEU A 244 -35.20 2.89 8.62
C LEU A 244 -36.46 2.42 7.88
N LYS A 245 -37.61 2.35 8.56
CA LYS A 245 -38.92 2.10 7.91
C LYS A 245 -39.26 3.21 6.93
N LEU A 246 -39.07 4.48 7.30
CA LEU A 246 -39.28 5.62 6.40
C LEU A 246 -38.34 5.58 5.19
N ALA A 247 -37.09 5.14 5.35
CA ALA A 247 -36.18 4.96 4.22
C ALA A 247 -36.61 3.81 3.29
N SER A 248 -37.33 2.81 3.79
CA SER A 248 -37.78 1.66 3.01
C SER A 248 -38.94 1.93 2.06
N THR A 249 -39.63 3.06 2.20
CA THR A 249 -40.84 3.39 1.41
C THR A 249 -40.53 4.03 0.04
N GLY A 250 -39.26 4.37 -0.25
CA GLY A 250 -38.84 4.93 -1.55
C GLY A 250 -39.16 6.42 -1.77
N ASP A 251 -40.32 6.90 -1.32
CA ASP A 251 -40.80 8.27 -1.62
C ASP A 251 -40.43 9.33 -0.57
N SER A 252 -39.69 8.94 0.47
CA SER A 252 -39.37 9.81 1.61
C SER A 252 -38.04 10.53 1.44
N GLN A 253 -37.88 11.72 2.04
CA GLN A 253 -36.57 12.38 2.21
C GLN A 253 -35.51 11.45 2.85
N TYR A 254 -35.96 10.45 3.61
CA TYR A 254 -35.09 9.44 4.24
C TYR A 254 -34.65 8.31 3.29
N ALA A 255 -35.25 8.21 2.10
CA ALA A 255 -34.80 7.33 1.02
C ALA A 255 -33.68 7.97 0.17
N ALA A 256 -33.39 9.27 0.36
CA ALA A 256 -32.28 9.93 -0.30
C ALA A 256 -30.92 9.33 0.14
N PHE A 257 -30.04 9.05 -0.81
CA PHE A 257 -28.75 8.41 -0.54
C PHE A 257 -27.86 9.26 0.38
N ASP A 258 -27.89 10.59 0.24
CA ASP A 258 -27.05 11.51 1.01
C ASP A 258 -27.58 11.80 2.41
N GLN A 259 -28.88 11.59 2.65
CA GLN A 259 -29.52 11.89 3.93
C GLN A 259 -29.23 10.82 4.98
N ASN A 260 -28.33 11.10 5.93
CA ASN A 260 -28.03 10.16 7.01
C ASN A 260 -29.09 10.19 8.13
N ILE A 261 -29.27 9.05 8.79
CA ILE A 261 -29.97 8.95 10.06
C ILE A 261 -29.02 9.45 11.16
N ASN A 262 -29.36 10.57 11.79
CA ASN A 262 -28.61 11.12 12.90
C ASN A 262 -29.17 10.62 14.24
N PRO A 263 -28.34 10.49 15.28
CA PRO A 263 -28.80 10.20 16.64
C PRO A 263 -29.85 11.22 17.11
N MET A 264 -30.78 10.76 17.95
CA MET A 264 -31.68 11.67 18.65
C MET A 264 -30.88 12.42 19.72
N HIS A 265 -31.07 13.74 19.82
CA HIS A 265 -30.57 14.48 20.97
C HIS A 265 -31.46 14.21 22.16
N THR A 266 -30.89 13.65 23.22
CA THR A 266 -31.59 13.36 24.47
C THR A 266 -30.92 14.08 25.62
N ASP A 267 -31.72 14.53 26.58
CA ASP A 267 -31.24 15.35 27.71
C ASP A 267 -30.64 14.51 28.85
N PHE A 268 -30.38 13.22 28.61
CA PHE A 268 -29.82 12.30 29.61
C PHE A 268 -28.35 12.59 29.97
N SER A 269 -27.69 13.52 29.26
CA SER A 269 -26.29 13.88 29.48
C SER A 269 -26.06 15.06 30.44
N GLY A 270 -27.06 15.53 31.22
CA GLY A 270 -26.90 16.77 31.99
C GLY A 270 -27.84 17.02 33.19
N GLY A 271 -28.04 16.03 34.07
CA GLY A 271 -28.87 16.17 35.28
C GLY A 271 -28.16 16.03 36.63
N GLY A 272 -26.84 16.28 36.70
CA GLY A 272 -25.99 15.99 37.86
C GLY A 272 -25.39 17.20 38.58
N ALA A 273 -25.97 18.39 38.44
CA ALA A 273 -25.55 19.59 39.20
C ALA A 273 -26.80 20.36 39.63
N GLY A 274 -27.37 19.99 40.76
CA GLY A 274 -28.54 20.67 41.31
C GLY A 274 -29.34 19.86 42.29
N MET A 275 -28.70 19.28 43.31
CA MET A 275 -29.19 19.16 44.68
C MET A 275 -27.98 19.00 45.61
#